data_AF-A0A7X1ZJ25-F1
#
_entry.id   AF-A0A7X1ZJ25-F1
#
_cell.length_a   1.000
_cell.length_b   1.000
_cell.length_c   1.000
_cell.angle_alpha   90.00
_cell.angle_beta   90.00
_cell.angle_gamma   90.00
#
_symmetry.space_group_name_H-M   'P 1'
#
loop_
_entity.id
_entity.type
_entity.pdbx_description
1 polymer ?
#
loop_
_entity_poly.entity_id
_entity_poly.type
_entity_poly.pdbx_seq_one_letter_code
_entity_poly.pdbx_strand_id
1 'polypeptide(L)' 'MHKRKVAIRMIGLASIFLLVSRGGFCEQKNPDGPSVAITVVYDNNEYDPGLETAWGFSCLIKEENNTILFDSGT' A
#
# COMPACT_ATOMS: atom_id res chain seq x y z
N MET A 1 33.62 17.19 -37.15
CA MET A 1 32.27 16.55 -37.25
C MET A 1 32.02 15.43 -36.24
N HIS A 2 33.03 14.63 -35.85
CA HIS A 2 32.90 13.52 -34.90
C HIS A 2 32.44 13.93 -33.47
N LYS A 3 33.04 14.99 -32.90
CA LYS A 3 32.72 15.49 -31.54
C LYS A 3 31.27 15.96 -31.37
N ARG A 4 30.64 16.48 -32.44
CA ARG A 4 29.22 16.89 -32.44
C ARG A 4 28.27 15.71 -32.37
N LYS A 5 28.58 14.59 -33.05
CA LYS A 5 27.77 13.36 -33.00
C LYS A 5 27.83 12.70 -31.62
N VAL A 6 28.99 12.75 -30.96
CA VAL A 6 29.17 12.26 -29.58
C VAL A 6 28.38 13.12 -28.60
N ALA A 7 28.46 14.46 -28.70
CA ALA A 7 27.71 15.35 -27.82
C ALA A 7 26.19 15.14 -27.89
N ILE A 8 25.65 14.95 -29.10
CA ILE A 8 24.21 14.68 -29.30
C ILE A 8 23.78 13.37 -28.62
N ARG A 9 24.61 12.32 -28.70
CA ARG A 9 24.34 11.04 -28.02
C ARG A 9 24.39 11.15 -26.50
N MET A 10 25.33 11.94 -25.96
CA MET A 10 25.46 12.15 -24.51
C MET A 10 24.30 12.96 -23.93
N ILE A 11 23.78 13.94 -24.68
CA ILE A 11 22.61 14.73 -24.27
C ILE A 11 21.37 13.83 -24.19
N GLY A 12 21.13 12.97 -25.19
CA GLY A 12 19.97 12.06 -25.20
C GLY A 12 19.96 11.07 -24.04
N LEU A 13 21.13 10.51 -23.68
CA LEU A 13 21.27 9.61 -22.51
C LEU A 13 21.04 10.35 -21.19
N ALA A 14 21.53 11.58 -21.05
CA ALA A 14 21.30 12.40 -19.87
C ALA A 14 19.82 12.78 -19.70
N SER A 15 19.09 12.99 -20.81
CA SER A 15 17.64 13.28 -20.77
C SER A 15 16.81 12.10 -20.29
N ILE A 16 17.12 10.88 -20.75
CA ILE A 16 16.44 9.66 -20.29
C ILE A 16 16.73 9.41 -18.81
N PHE A 17 17.98 9.59 -18.38
CA PHE A 17 18.36 9.46 -16.98
C PHE A 17 17.65 10.49 -16.08
N LEU A 18 17.48 11.74 -16.55
CA LEU A 18 16.71 12.76 -15.85
C LEU A 18 15.19 12.46 -15.80
N LEU A 19 14.66 11.77 -16.81
CA LEU A 19 13.25 11.37 -16.84
C LEU A 19 12.99 10.23 -15.84
N VAL A 20 13.91 9.25 -15.77
CA VAL A 20 13.84 8.11 -14.85
C VAL A 20 14.09 8.54 -13.40
N SER A 21 14.99 9.51 -13.15
CA SER A 21 15.28 9.99 -11.79
C SER A 21 14.18 10.87 -11.19
N ARG A 22 13.30 11.44 -12.03
CA ARG A 22 12.10 12.19 -11.58
C ARG A 22 10.90 11.30 -11.31
N GLY A 23 10.88 10.10 -11.89
CA GLY A 23 9.87 9.08 -11.61
C GLY A 23 10.27 8.30 -10.36
N GLY A 24 9.90 8.80 -9.18
CA GLY A 24 9.80 7.90 -8.03
C GLY A 24 8.85 6.78 -8.41
N PHE A 25 9.33 5.53 -8.44
CA PHE A 25 8.47 4.37 -8.61
C PHE A 25 7.47 4.40 -7.44
N CYS A 26 6.23 4.78 -7.73
CA CYS A 26 5.12 4.54 -6.84
C CYS A 26 4.55 3.19 -7.26
N GLU A 27 4.54 2.23 -6.33
CA GLU A 27 3.97 0.91 -6.59
C GLU A 27 2.50 1.08 -7.00
N GLN A 28 2.20 0.79 -8.28
CA GLN A 28 0.82 0.82 -8.75
C GLN A 28 0.12 -0.41 -8.19
N LYS A 29 -0.78 -0.17 -7.22
CA LYS A 29 -1.68 -1.21 -6.72
C LYS A 29 -2.44 -1.82 -7.90
N ASN A 30 -2.23 -3.11 -8.15
CA ASN A 30 -2.99 -3.84 -9.16
C ASN A 30 -4.48 -3.83 -8.76
N PRO A 31 -5.37 -3.21 -9.54
CA PRO A 31 -6.80 -3.18 -9.23
C PRO A 31 -7.44 -4.56 -9.26
N ASP A 32 -6.84 -5.52 -9.98
CA ASP A 32 -7.30 -6.90 -10.11
C ASP A 32 -6.58 -7.86 -9.16
N GLY A 33 -5.77 -7.34 -8.23
CA GLY A 33 -5.14 -8.13 -7.18
C GLY A 33 -6.17 -8.70 -6.20
N PRO A 34 -5.87 -9.81 -5.51
CA PRO A 34 -6.77 -10.37 -4.49
C PRO A 34 -7.15 -9.29 -3.47
N SER A 35 -8.45 -9.15 -3.23
CA SER A 35 -9.00 -8.15 -2.30
C SER A 35 -9.12 -8.76 -0.90
N VAL A 36 -8.49 -8.10 0.07
CA VAL A 36 -8.63 -8.43 1.49
C VAL A 36 -9.41 -7.31 2.16
N ALA A 37 -10.52 -7.64 2.81
CA ALA A 37 -11.29 -6.72 3.64
C ALA A 37 -11.02 -7.01 5.12
N ILE A 38 -10.64 -5.96 5.86
CA ILE A 38 -10.46 -6.05 7.31
C ILE A 38 -11.58 -5.23 7.95
N THR A 39 -12.39 -5.89 8.78
CA THR A 39 -13.47 -5.25 9.54
C THR A 39 -13.15 -5.33 11.02
N VAL A 40 -12.92 -4.19 11.66
CA VAL A 40 -12.74 -4.13 13.12
C VAL A 40 -14.09 -4.44 13.77
N VAL A 41 -14.13 -5.47 14.61
CA VAL A 41 -15.33 -5.83 15.39
C VAL A 41 -15.21 -5.43 16.86
N TYR A 42 -13.99 -5.21 17.34
CA TYR A 42 -13.70 -4.64 18.66
C TYR A 42 -12.42 -3.81 18.62
N ASP A 43 -12.46 -2.61 19.20
CA ASP A 43 -11.30 -1.82 19.58
C ASP A 43 -11.44 -1.33 21.04
N ASN A 44 -10.36 -0.80 21.62
CA ASN A 44 -10.35 -0.29 22.99
C ASN A 44 -10.62 1.23 23.07
N ASN A 45 -11.43 1.77 22.15
CA ASN A 45 -11.87 3.16 22.25
C ASN A 45 -13.30 3.18 22.81
N GLU A 46 -13.54 4.09 23.75
CA GLU A 46 -14.89 4.36 24.22
C GLU A 46 -15.75 4.82 23.03
N TYR A 47 -16.88 4.14 22.83
CA TYR A 47 -17.80 4.45 21.73
C TYR A 47 -19.25 4.50 22.22
N ASP A 48 -19.74 3.41 22.80
CA ASP A 48 -21.08 3.32 23.37
C ASP A 48 -21.02 3.46 24.90
N PRO A 49 -21.71 4.45 25.51
CA PRO A 49 -21.76 4.63 26.96
C PRO A 49 -22.34 3.45 27.75
N GLY A 50 -23.05 2.53 27.08
CA GLY A 50 -23.57 1.29 27.68
C GLY A 50 -22.58 0.13 27.69
N LEU A 51 -21.38 0.32 27.15
CA LEU A 51 -20.32 -0.69 27.07
C LEU A 51 -19.10 -0.27 27.91
N GLU A 52 -18.35 -1.26 28.39
CA GLU A 52 -17.10 -1.05 29.12
C GLU A 52 -15.90 -1.27 28.21
N THR A 53 -14.84 -0.47 28.39
CA THR A 53 -13.57 -0.64 27.67
C THR A 53 -12.72 -1.74 28.30
N ALA A 54 -11.98 -2.45 27.45
CA ALA A 54 -11.03 -3.46 27.86
C ALA A 54 -9.83 -3.53 26.91
N TRP A 55 -8.71 -4.04 27.40
CA TRP A 55 -7.53 -4.24 26.57
C TRP A 55 -7.79 -5.32 25.52
N GLY A 56 -7.64 -4.97 24.24
CA GLY A 56 -7.77 -5.93 23.15
C GLY A 56 -8.06 -5.27 21.82
N PHE A 57 -8.14 -6.10 20.81
CA PHE A 57 -8.56 -5.77 19.46
C PHE A 57 -9.09 -7.05 18.82
N SER A 58 -10.13 -6.95 18.00
CA SER A 58 -10.57 -8.09 17.20
C SER A 58 -11.05 -7.62 15.83
N CYS A 59 -10.76 -8.40 14.80
CA CYS A 59 -11.23 -8.12 13.45
C CYS A 59 -11.60 -9.37 12.67
N LEU A 60 -12.49 -9.19 11.71
CA LEU A 60 -12.73 -10.16 10.65
C LEU A 60 -11.84 -9.81 9.45
N ILE A 61 -11.05 -10.78 9.03
CA ILE A 61 -10.27 -10.73 7.79
C ILE A 61 -11.03 -11.58 6.77
N LYS A 62 -11.52 -10.94 5.72
CA LYS A 62 -12.25 -11.58 4.64
C LYS A 62 -11.45 -11.54 3.35
N GLU A 63 -11.25 -12.71 2.79
CA GLU A 63 -10.71 -12.92 1.44
C GLU A 63 -11.79 -13.58 0.58
N GLU A 64 -11.49 -13.89 -0.68
CA GLU A 64 -12.45 -14.45 -1.64
C GLU A 64 -13.17 -15.70 -1.10
N ASN A 65 -12.42 -16.62 -0.48
CA ASN A 65 -12.94 -17.92 -0.04
C ASN A 65 -12.77 -18.17 1.47
N ASN A 66 -12.18 -17.22 2.20
CA ASN A 66 -11.86 -17.37 3.61
C ASN A 66 -12.46 -16.23 4.44
N THR A 67 -12.86 -16.56 5.66
CA THR A 67 -13.16 -15.58 6.68
C THR A 67 -12.50 -16.02 7.96
N ILE A 68 -11.59 -15.18 8.47
CA ILE A 68 -10.79 -15.45 9.65
C ILE A 68 -11.24 -14.46 10.73
N LEU A 69 -11.61 -14.97 11.89
CA LEU A 69 -11.70 -14.16 13.11
C LEU A 69 -10.29 -14.08 13.70
N PHE A 70 -9.72 -12.88 13.67
CA PHE A 70 -8.44 -12.60 14.29
C PHE A 70 -8.65 -12.00 15.66
N ASP A 71 -8.12 -12.69 16.68
CA ASP A 71 -8.26 -12.39 18.10
C ASP A 71 -9.73 -12.44 18.57
N SER A 72 -9.97 -12.91 19.78
CA SER A 72 -11.30 -12.99 20.39
C SER A 72 -11.33 -12.42 21.81
N GLY A 73 -10.25 -11.75 22.23
CA GLY A 73 -10.06 -11.33 23.61
C GLY A 73 -9.90 -12.52 24.57
N THR A 74 -10.06 -12.23 25.87
CA THR A 74 -10.07 -13.19 26.99
C THR A 74 -11.35 -13.07 27.79
#